data_AF-A0A7C8ZNZ4-F1
#
_entry.id   AF-A0A7C8ZNZ4-F1
#
_cell.length_a   1.000
_cell.length_b   1.000
_cell.length_c   1.000
_cell.angle_alpha   90.00
_cell.angle_beta   90.00
_cell.angle_gamma   90.00
#
_symmetry.space_group_name_H-M   'P 1'
#
loop_
_entity.id
_entity.type
_entity.pdbx_description
1 polymer ?
#
loop_
_entity_poly.entity_id
_entity_poly.type
_entity_poly.pdbx_seq_one_letter_code
_entity_poly.pdbx_strand_id
1 'polypeptide(L)'
;KLSIVWLPVCLKWRHLRKVLTIQLFTTQQLDASQGLRKKKVDELVQFAKARSEKGQAIDIGKAVSTTSLNLLSNTFFSMDFSSYDSSVSEEFKDLAWHLLEEGARPNVSDFFPLLRPLD
;
A
#
# COMPACT_ATOMS: atom_id res chain seq x y z
N LYS A 1 8.54 6.64 16.85
CA LYS A 1 7.74 7.73 16.21
C LYS A 1 6.47 7.09 15.66
N LEU A 2 5.27 7.57 16.02
CA LEU A 2 4.00 7.01 15.51
C LEU A 2 3.69 7.52 14.09
N SER A 3 3.15 6.64 13.24
CA SER A 3 2.60 6.95 11.92
C SER A 3 1.42 7.91 12.02
N ILE A 4 1.14 8.66 10.94
CA ILE A 4 -0.07 9.52 10.85
C ILE A 4 -1.36 8.74 11.11
N VAL A 5 -1.38 7.44 10.81
CA VAL A 5 -2.51 6.53 11.04
C VAL A 5 -2.86 6.40 12.52
N TRP A 6 -1.84 6.40 13.40
CA TRP A 6 -1.99 6.13 14.84
C TRP A 6 -1.77 7.37 15.71
N LEU A 7 -1.54 8.54 15.11
CA LEU A 7 -1.36 9.78 15.87
C LEU A 7 -2.70 10.31 16.37
N PRO A 8 -2.80 10.76 17.64
CA PRO A 8 -3.97 11.51 18.10
C PRO A 8 -4.07 12.84 17.34
N VAL A 9 -5.26 13.43 17.34
CA VAL A 9 -5.50 14.75 16.71
C VAL A 9 -4.69 15.82 17.44
N CYS A 10 -3.55 16.17 16.87
CA CYS A 10 -2.61 17.16 17.39
C CYS A 10 -2.02 18.00 16.25
N LEU A 11 -1.22 19.02 16.58
CA LEU A 11 -0.58 19.89 15.59
C LEU A 11 0.21 19.11 14.54
N LYS A 12 0.95 18.07 14.96
CA LYS A 12 1.72 17.21 14.07
C LYS A 12 0.82 16.43 13.12
N TRP A 13 -0.26 15.81 13.62
CA TRP A 13 -1.22 15.08 12.79
C TRP A 13 -1.89 16.02 11.77
N ARG A 14 -2.32 17.21 12.22
CA ARG A 14 -2.94 18.23 11.34
C ARG A 14 -1.97 18.69 10.26
N HIS A 15 -0.70 18.90 10.59
CA HIS A 15 0.32 19.29 9.64
C HIS A 15 0.54 18.21 8.57
N LEU A 16 0.72 16.95 8.98
CA LEU A 16 0.88 15.84 8.03
C LEU A 16 -0.36 15.66 7.15
N ARG A 17 -1.57 15.71 7.74
CA ARG A 17 -2.84 15.65 6.98
C ARG A 17 -2.95 16.78 5.96
N LYS A 18 -2.56 18.01 6.34
CA LYS A 18 -2.54 19.17 5.45
C LYS A 18 -1.60 18.94 4.26
N VAL A 19 -0.39 18.42 4.50
CA VAL A 19 0.57 18.09 3.44
C VAL A 19 -0.02 17.03 2.49
N LEU A 20 -0.53 15.91 3.01
CA LEU A 20 -1.15 14.87 2.18
C LEU A 20 -2.28 15.43 1.32
N THR A 21 -3.17 16.22 1.92
CA THR A 21 -4.39 16.72 1.26
C THR A 21 -4.08 17.78 0.21
N ILE A 22 -3.15 18.69 0.48
CA ILE A 22 -2.88 19.86 -0.38
C ILE A 22 -1.79 19.58 -1.41
N GLN A 23 -0.85 18.69 -1.12
CA GLN A 23 0.33 18.48 -1.99
C GLN A 23 0.30 17.15 -2.74
N LEU A 24 -0.33 16.09 -2.21
CA LEU A 24 -0.22 14.75 -2.78
C LEU A 24 -1.53 14.22 -3.36
N PHE A 25 -2.67 14.51 -2.70
CA PHE A 25 -3.96 13.93 -3.06
C PHE A 25 -4.98 14.95 -3.57
N THR A 26 -4.53 16.08 -4.11
CA THR A 26 -5.44 17.00 -4.82
C THR A 26 -5.85 16.42 -6.16
N THR A 27 -7.02 16.80 -6.67
CA THR A 27 -7.48 16.37 -8.01
C THR A 27 -6.45 16.70 -9.09
N GLN A 28 -5.85 17.88 -9.05
CA GLN A 28 -4.80 18.27 -9.99
C GLN A 28 -3.58 17.33 -9.96
N GLN A 29 -3.13 16.92 -8.77
CA GLN A 29 -2.00 15.99 -8.63
C GLN A 29 -2.37 14.57 -9.05
N LEU A 30 -3.61 14.16 -8.75
CA LEU A 30 -4.15 12.89 -9.23
C LEU A 30 -4.23 12.87 -10.76
N ASP A 31 -4.67 13.95 -11.40
CA ASP A 31 -4.75 14.07 -12.86
C ASP A 31 -3.35 14.09 -13.48
N ALA A 32 -2.41 14.85 -12.90
CA ALA A 32 -1.02 14.89 -13.35
C ALA A 32 -0.34 13.50 -13.29
N SER A 33 -0.69 12.69 -12.29
CA SER A 33 -0.18 11.32 -12.13
C SER A 33 -1.02 10.24 -12.85
N GLN A 34 -2.05 10.62 -13.60
CA GLN A 34 -2.93 9.67 -14.30
C GLN A 34 -2.17 8.80 -15.30
N GLY A 35 -1.20 9.38 -16.01
CA GLY A 35 -0.34 8.65 -16.96
C GLY A 35 0.44 7.53 -16.27
N LEU A 36 0.95 7.77 -15.06
CA LEU A 36 1.67 6.76 -14.29
C LEU A 36 0.73 5.61 -13.85
N ARG A 37 -0.46 5.94 -13.34
CA ARG A 37 -1.46 4.91 -12.98
C ARG A 37 -1.84 4.07 -14.19
N LYS A 38 -2.10 4.71 -15.33
CA LYS A 38 -2.42 4.01 -16.58
C LYS A 38 -1.29 3.07 -16.99
N LYS A 39 -0.04 3.53 -16.96
CA LYS A 39 1.13 2.69 -17.26
C LYS A 39 1.18 1.44 -16.37
N LYS A 40 0.95 1.57 -15.06
CA LYS A 40 0.97 0.42 -14.14
C LYS A 40 -0.17 -0.58 -14.38
N VAL A 41 -1.35 -0.09 -14.76
CA VAL A 41 -2.46 -0.94 -15.20
C VAL A 41 -2.14 -1.64 -16.52
N ASP A 42 -1.56 -0.93 -17.49
CA ASP A 42 -1.17 -1.50 -18.78
C ASP A 42 -0.12 -2.62 -18.59
N GLU A 43 0.87 -2.43 -17.70
CA GLU A 43 1.84 -3.46 -17.32
C GLU A 43 1.16 -4.71 -16.73
N LEU A 44 0.15 -4.53 -15.86
CA LEU A 44 -0.63 -5.65 -15.29
C LEU A 44 -1.41 -6.40 -16.38
N VAL A 45 -2.06 -5.68 -17.29
CA VAL A 45 -2.80 -6.28 -18.41
C VAL A 45 -1.87 -7.05 -19.35
N GLN A 46 -0.69 -6.50 -19.65
CA GLN A 46 0.32 -7.19 -20.46
C GLN A 46 0.82 -8.47 -19.77
N PHE A 47 1.09 -8.41 -18.48
CA PHE A 47 1.44 -9.60 -17.69
C PHE A 47 0.34 -10.67 -17.76
N ALA A 48 -0.92 -10.27 -17.53
CA ALA A 48 -2.05 -11.19 -17.57
C ALA A 48 -2.23 -11.82 -18.96
N LYS A 49 -2.10 -11.01 -20.03
CA LYS A 49 -2.14 -11.48 -21.41
C LYS A 49 -1.05 -12.52 -21.69
N ALA A 50 0.20 -12.24 -21.30
CA ALA A 50 1.32 -13.16 -21.51
C ALA A 50 1.15 -14.49 -20.75
N ARG A 51 0.53 -14.47 -19.57
CA ARG A 51 0.18 -15.70 -18.81
C ARG A 51 -0.96 -16.46 -19.49
N SER A 52 -1.98 -15.75 -19.95
CA SER A 52 -3.11 -16.33 -20.68
C SER A 52 -2.68 -17.03 -21.98
N GLU A 53 -1.80 -16.43 -22.77
CA GLU A 53 -1.26 -17.01 -24.01
C GLU A 53 -0.50 -18.33 -23.75
N LYS A 54 0.07 -18.48 -22.55
CA LYS A 54 0.78 -19.68 -22.11
C LYS A 54 -0.12 -20.67 -21.35
N GLY A 55 -1.41 -20.38 -21.17
CA GLY A 55 -2.33 -21.17 -20.36
C GLY A 55 -1.94 -21.26 -18.87
N GLN A 56 -1.21 -20.26 -18.36
CA GLN A 56 -0.70 -20.24 -16.99
C GLN A 56 -1.67 -19.54 -16.04
N ALA A 57 -1.87 -20.14 -14.87
CA ALA A 57 -2.63 -19.52 -13.79
C ALA A 57 -1.93 -18.25 -13.28
N ILE A 58 -2.74 -17.30 -12.80
CA ILE A 58 -2.28 -16.04 -12.21
C ILE A 58 -2.69 -16.03 -10.74
N ASP A 59 -1.73 -15.83 -9.85
CA ASP A 59 -2.01 -15.40 -8.49
C ASP A 59 -2.41 -13.91 -8.52
N ILE A 60 -3.70 -13.65 -8.38
CA ILE A 60 -4.27 -12.29 -8.40
C ILE A 60 -3.75 -11.46 -7.22
N GLY A 61 -3.60 -12.08 -6.05
CA GLY A 61 -3.08 -11.39 -4.86
C GLY A 61 -1.67 -10.88 -5.10
N LYS A 62 -0.78 -11.75 -5.58
CA LYS A 62 0.60 -11.38 -5.94
C LYS A 62 0.65 -10.34 -7.06
N ALA A 63 -0.17 -10.48 -8.09
CA ALA A 63 -0.21 -9.54 -9.21
C ALA A 63 -0.64 -8.15 -8.74
N VAL A 64 -1.74 -8.04 -8.00
CA VAL A 64 -2.24 -6.78 -7.46
C VAL A 64 -1.25 -6.15 -6.48
N SER A 65 -0.67 -6.94 -5.55
CA SER A 65 0.36 -6.44 -4.63
C SER A 65 1.58 -5.89 -5.36
N THR A 66 2.05 -6.57 -6.42
CA THR A 66 3.15 -6.08 -7.27
C THR A 66 2.80 -4.76 -7.93
N THR A 67 1.63 -4.67 -8.58
CA THR A 67 1.17 -3.46 -9.25
C THR A 67 1.01 -2.31 -8.26
N SER A 68 0.42 -2.55 -7.09
CA SER A 68 0.25 -1.54 -6.04
C SER A 68 1.59 -1.07 -5.47
N LEU A 69 2.52 -1.99 -5.19
CA LEU A 69 3.85 -1.64 -4.70
C LEU A 69 4.60 -0.78 -5.73
N ASN A 70 4.61 -1.19 -7.00
CA ASN A 70 5.25 -0.43 -8.07
C ASN A 70 4.57 0.92 -8.31
N LEU A 71 3.24 1.01 -8.20
CA LEU A 71 2.55 2.29 -8.29
C LEU A 71 3.00 3.24 -7.17
N LEU A 72 3.03 2.77 -5.92
CA LEU A 72 3.45 3.58 -4.78
C LEU A 72 4.93 3.96 -4.87
N SER A 73 5.80 2.99 -5.13
CA SER A 73 7.25 3.22 -5.22
C SER A 73 7.57 4.17 -6.37
N ASN A 74 6.88 4.06 -7.50
CA ASN A 74 7.08 4.98 -8.62
C ASN A 74 6.53 6.38 -8.31
N THR A 75 5.40 6.47 -7.60
CA THR A 75 4.83 7.77 -7.19
C THR A 75 5.77 8.54 -6.25
N PHE A 76 6.43 7.86 -5.31
CA PHE A 76 7.28 8.52 -4.31
C PHE A 76 8.77 8.58 -4.67
N PHE A 77 9.26 7.59 -5.42
CA PHE A 77 10.69 7.41 -5.70
C PHE A 77 11.00 7.30 -7.20
N SER A 78 10.00 7.38 -8.07
CA SER A 78 10.14 7.25 -9.53
C SER A 78 10.78 5.92 -9.97
N MET A 79 10.71 4.89 -9.13
CA MET A 79 11.33 3.59 -9.36
C MET A 79 10.34 2.46 -9.04
N ASP A 80 10.45 1.36 -9.78
CA ASP A 80 9.72 0.13 -9.48
C ASP A 80 10.56 -0.72 -8.52
N PHE A 81 9.93 -1.19 -7.43
CA PHE A 81 10.63 -1.98 -6.41
C PHE A 81 10.48 -3.49 -6.61
N SER A 82 9.59 -3.92 -7.50
CA SER A 82 9.31 -5.33 -7.74
C SER A 82 9.07 -5.61 -9.23
N SER A 83 9.16 -6.88 -9.61
CA SER A 83 8.64 -7.38 -10.89
C SER A 83 7.58 -8.47 -10.63
N TYR A 84 6.78 -8.79 -11.65
CA TYR A 84 5.72 -9.81 -11.53
C TYR A 84 6.26 -11.24 -11.30
N ASP A 85 7.54 -11.47 -11.58
CA ASP A 85 8.20 -12.75 -11.39
C ASP A 85 9.11 -12.78 -10.13
N SER A 86 9.31 -11.64 -9.47
CA SER A 86 10.10 -11.57 -8.23
C SER A 86 9.30 -11.96 -6.98
N SER A 87 10.00 -12.30 -5.88
CA SER A 87 9.41 -12.52 -4.56
C SER A 87 9.25 -11.24 -3.72
N VAL A 88 9.81 -10.10 -4.15
CA VAL A 88 9.82 -8.85 -3.35
C VAL A 88 8.42 -8.36 -3.02
N SER A 89 7.50 -8.41 -3.99
CA SER A 89 6.09 -8.05 -3.75
C SER A 89 5.37 -9.03 -2.83
N GLU A 90 5.82 -10.27 -2.75
CA GLU A 90 5.27 -11.31 -1.88
C GLU A 90 5.70 -11.04 -0.43
N GLU A 91 6.98 -10.77 -0.21
CA GLU A 91 7.49 -10.33 1.11
C GLU A 91 6.80 -9.05 1.59
N PHE A 92 6.60 -8.08 0.69
CA PHE A 92 5.87 -6.86 1.02
C PHE A 92 4.39 -7.13 1.34
N LYS A 93 3.72 -7.97 0.54
CA LYS A 93 2.32 -8.38 0.78
C LYS A 93 2.19 -9.08 2.12
N ASP A 94 3.08 -10.00 2.44
CA ASP A 94 3.05 -10.76 3.69
C ASP A 94 3.32 -9.85 4.89
N LEU A 95 4.27 -8.93 4.78
CA LEU A 95 4.49 -7.90 5.80
C LEU A 95 3.25 -7.02 6.01
N ALA A 96 2.64 -6.55 4.91
CA ALA A 96 1.43 -5.74 4.97
C ALA A 96 0.25 -6.52 5.58
N TRP A 97 0.13 -7.81 5.27
CA TRP A 97 -0.87 -8.69 5.83
C TRP A 97 -0.69 -8.88 7.34
N HIS A 98 0.52 -9.19 7.80
CA HIS A 98 0.80 -9.32 9.24
C HIS A 98 0.52 -8.02 10.01
N LEU A 99 0.89 -6.86 9.44
CA LEU A 99 0.57 -5.56 10.05
C LEU A 99 -0.94 -5.30 10.13
N LEU A 100 -1.69 -5.70 9.10
CA LEU A 100 -3.15 -5.60 9.09
C LEU A 100 -3.78 -6.53 10.12
N GLU A 101 -3.32 -7.78 10.18
CA GLU A 101 -3.82 -8.80 11.10
C GLU A 101 -3.61 -8.37 12.55
N GLU A 102 -2.39 -7.96 12.91
CA GLU A 102 -2.09 -7.44 14.25
C GLU A 102 -2.84 -6.14 14.55
N GLY A 103 -2.97 -5.24 13.57
CA GLY A 103 -3.69 -3.97 13.76
C GLY A 103 -5.22 -4.12 13.85
N ALA A 104 -5.79 -5.18 13.27
CA ALA A 104 -7.22 -5.48 13.31
C ALA A 104 -7.59 -6.38 14.50
N ARG A 105 -6.61 -7.04 15.11
CA ARG A 105 -6.81 -7.89 16.29
C ARG A 105 -7.33 -7.03 17.45
N PRO A 106 -8.47 -7.41 18.08
CA PRO A 106 -8.96 -6.70 19.25
C PRO A 106 -7.94 -6.77 20.39
N ASN A 107 -7.47 -5.61 20.83
CA ASN A 107 -6.63 -5.52 22.01
C ASN A 107 -7.51 -5.51 23.27
N VAL A 108 -7.35 -6.50 24.15
CA VAL A 108 -8.12 -6.64 25.38
C VAL A 108 -7.96 -5.41 26.30
N SER A 109 -6.79 -4.79 26.31
CA SER A 109 -6.48 -3.64 27.15
C SER A 109 -7.21 -2.35 26.72
N ASP A 110 -7.66 -2.29 25.47
CA ASP A 110 -8.49 -1.20 24.94
C ASP A 110 -9.92 -1.25 25.51
N PHE A 111 -10.44 -2.45 25.80
CA PHE A 111 -11.77 -2.66 26.38
C PHE A 111 -11.75 -2.70 27.91
N PHE A 112 -10.67 -3.20 28.49
CA PHE A 112 -10.49 -3.34 29.94
C PHE A 112 -9.21 -2.62 30.37
N PRO A 113 -9.30 -1.30 30.69
CA PRO A 113 -8.13 -0.49 31.00
C PRO A 113 -7.28 -1.00 32.17
N LEU A 114 -7.88 -1.81 33.07
CA LEU A 114 -7.20 -2.47 34.18
C LEU A 114 -6.14 -3.48 33.73
N LEU A 115 -6.26 -4.04 32.52
CA LEU A 115 -5.35 -5.04 31.96
C LEU A 115 -4.19 -4.41 31.16
N ARG A 116 -4.16 -3.09 30.94
CA ARG A 116 -3.09 -2.38 30.22
C ARG A 116 -1.66 -2.66 30.72
N PRO A 117 -1.39 -2.89 32.01
CA PRO A 117 -0.03 -3.23 32.45
C PRO A 117 0.45 -4.63 32.02
N LEU A 118 -0.45 -5.49 31.55
CA LEU A 118 -0.16 -6.87 31.11
C LEU A 118 -0.10 -7.00 29.58
N ASP A 119 -0.37 -5.90 28.88
CA ASP A 119 -0.36 -5.77 27.43
C ASP A 119 1.04 -5.42 26.90
#